data_AF-A0A6P2BYM3-F1
#
_entry.id   AF-A0A6P2BYM3-F1
#
_cell.length_a   1.000
_cell.length_b   1.000
_cell.length_c   1.000
_cell.angle_alpha   90.00
_cell.angle_beta   90.00
_cell.angle_gamma   90.00
#
_symmetry.space_group_name_H-M   'P 1'
#
loop_
_entity.id
_entity.type
_entity.pdbx_description
1 polymer ?
#
loop_
_entity_poly.entity_id
_entity_poly.type
_entity_poly.pdbx_seq_one_letter_code
_entity_poly.pdbx_strand_id
1 'polypeptide(L)'
;MALVHRDWSRILVRNHDEKTKDMSRSVLPSSWRVGARATRRAVHKRRRARERDALAAARGATPEINDTYRAEIAGLVFTRRFYDKAAPLVRWARATVAADPALREAPLGEQVAYFARLMPPTLIGRHAVSHIAAGLDWADRAVCLTCQVTRPARPVTETERLVRQILAAGLHGTLNANLRTAYGRQASLDGEGGNHRQALPRRLLLGAHDAAAFAREMAGYPQARAVIATVAAMADRD
;
A
#
# COMPACT_ATOMS: atom_id res chain seq x y z
N MET A 1 -61.26 0.78 -9.05
CA MET A 1 -59.83 1.08 -9.28
C MET A 1 -59.02 0.36 -8.22
N ALA A 2 -58.49 -0.83 -8.51
CA ALA A 2 -57.67 -1.59 -7.57
C ALA A 2 -56.18 -1.37 -7.86
N LEU A 3 -55.47 -0.81 -6.86
CA LEU A 3 -54.03 -0.63 -6.87
C LEU A 3 -53.33 -2.00 -6.87
N VAL A 4 -52.55 -2.25 -7.92
CA VAL A 4 -51.71 -3.45 -8.05
C VAL A 4 -50.55 -3.33 -7.08
N HIS A 5 -50.65 -4.04 -5.96
CA HIS A 5 -49.56 -4.20 -4.99
C HIS A 5 -48.44 -5.01 -5.67
N ARG A 6 -47.33 -4.37 -6.05
CA ARG A 6 -46.14 -5.09 -6.50
C ARG A 6 -45.53 -5.79 -5.29
N ASP A 7 -45.73 -7.09 -5.24
CA ASP A 7 -45.10 -7.98 -4.27
C ASP A 7 -43.62 -8.17 -4.63
N TRP A 8 -42.75 -7.49 -3.88
CA TRP A 8 -41.29 -7.59 -4.01
C TRP A 8 -40.70 -8.81 -3.28
N SER A 9 -41.52 -9.68 -2.67
CA SER A 9 -41.05 -10.85 -1.91
C SER A 9 -40.47 -11.99 -2.78
N ARG A 10 -40.48 -11.85 -4.12
CA ARG A 10 -40.03 -12.88 -5.07
C ARG A 10 -38.64 -12.69 -5.69
N ILE A 11 -37.77 -11.83 -5.14
CA ILE A 11 -36.32 -11.89 -5.44
C ILE A 11 -35.55 -12.32 -4.19
N LEU A 12 -36.03 -13.36 -3.52
CA LEU A 12 -35.24 -14.10 -2.55
C LEU A 12 -34.30 -15.02 -3.34
N VAL A 13 -33.09 -14.53 -3.61
CA VAL A 13 -31.99 -15.32 -4.16
C VAL A 13 -31.69 -16.44 -3.15
N ARG A 14 -32.29 -17.61 -3.36
CA ARG A 14 -32.13 -18.87 -2.60
C ARG A 14 -30.71 -19.47 -2.64
N ASN A 15 -29.71 -18.70 -3.07
CA ASN A 15 -28.37 -19.16 -3.43
C ASN A 15 -27.27 -18.59 -2.50
N HIS A 16 -27.62 -17.95 -1.38
CA HIS A 16 -26.67 -17.24 -0.52
C HIS A 16 -25.67 -18.17 0.19
N ASP A 17 -26.15 -19.31 0.69
CA ASP A 17 -25.31 -20.29 1.41
C ASP A 17 -24.45 -21.12 0.47
N GLU A 18 -24.99 -21.47 -0.71
CA GLU A 18 -24.25 -22.14 -1.79
C GLU A 18 -23.14 -21.24 -2.32
N LYS A 19 -23.40 -19.94 -2.50
CA LYS A 19 -22.37 -18.97 -2.88
C LYS A 19 -21.27 -18.85 -1.83
N THR A 20 -21.60 -18.90 -0.55
CA THR A 20 -20.60 -18.87 0.55
C THR A 20 -19.73 -20.13 0.55
N LYS A 21 -20.35 -21.31 0.39
CA LYS A 21 -19.64 -22.58 0.23
C LYS A 21 -18.77 -22.60 -1.03
N ASP A 22 -19.28 -22.13 -2.17
CA ASP A 22 -18.54 -22.09 -3.42
C ASP A 22 -17.41 -21.07 -3.41
N MET A 23 -17.59 -19.92 -2.76
CA MET A 23 -16.48 -18.97 -2.53
C MET A 23 -15.39 -19.57 -1.62
N SER A 24 -15.78 -20.36 -0.61
CA SER A 24 -14.81 -21.07 0.24
C SER A 24 -14.03 -22.13 -0.54
N ARG A 25 -14.69 -22.83 -1.48
CA ARG A 25 -14.08 -23.80 -2.39
C ARG A 25 -13.26 -23.16 -3.51
N SER A 26 -13.60 -21.92 -3.91
CA SER A 26 -12.86 -21.13 -4.90
C SER A 26 -11.61 -20.46 -4.33
N VAL A 27 -11.30 -20.66 -3.04
CA VAL A 27 -9.98 -20.31 -2.48
C VAL A 27 -8.95 -21.24 -3.11
N LEU A 28 -8.54 -20.85 -4.32
CA LEU A 28 -7.57 -21.61 -5.08
C LEU A 28 -6.23 -21.56 -4.37
N PRO A 29 -5.48 -22.66 -4.40
CA PRO A 29 -4.14 -22.66 -3.85
C PRO A 29 -3.26 -21.61 -4.51
N SER A 30 -2.41 -20.93 -3.72
CA SER A 30 -1.56 -19.84 -4.20
C SER A 30 -0.87 -20.13 -5.55
N SER A 31 -0.92 -19.14 -6.45
CA SER A 31 -0.14 -19.16 -7.69
C SER A 31 1.37 -19.12 -7.42
N TRP A 32 1.78 -18.71 -6.22
CA TRP A 32 3.18 -18.55 -5.82
C TRP A 32 3.82 -19.79 -5.19
N ARG A 33 3.25 -20.98 -5.34
CA ARG A 33 3.80 -22.23 -4.77
C ARG A 33 5.26 -22.48 -5.13
N VAL A 34 5.66 -22.22 -6.37
CA VAL A 34 7.04 -22.44 -6.85
C VAL A 34 7.99 -21.44 -6.17
N GLY A 35 7.64 -20.16 -6.17
CA GLY A 35 8.41 -19.11 -5.48
C GLY A 35 8.49 -19.32 -3.97
N ALA A 36 7.40 -19.77 -3.34
CA ALA A 36 7.38 -20.08 -1.91
C ALA A 36 8.34 -21.23 -1.55
N ARG A 37 8.43 -22.28 -2.39
CA ARG A 37 9.40 -23.37 -2.20
C ARG A 37 10.83 -22.86 -2.34
N ALA A 38 11.12 -22.03 -3.33
CA ALA A 38 12.44 -21.44 -3.53
C ALA A 38 12.84 -20.54 -2.35
N THR A 39 11.95 -19.64 -1.93
CA THR A 39 12.17 -18.75 -0.78
C THR A 39 12.35 -19.55 0.51
N ARG A 40 11.56 -20.60 0.75
CA ARG A 40 11.74 -21.50 1.90
C ARG A 40 13.13 -22.14 1.91
N ARG A 41 13.58 -22.68 0.76
CA ARG A 41 14.93 -23.25 0.63
C ARG A 41 16.00 -22.21 0.94
N ALA A 42 15.84 -20.97 0.48
CA ALA A 42 16.76 -19.87 0.76
C ALA A 42 16.80 -19.50 2.26
N VAL A 43 15.64 -19.37 2.91
CA VAL A 43 15.53 -19.11 4.37
C VAL A 43 16.26 -20.20 5.16
N HIS A 44 15.99 -21.47 4.87
CA HIS A 44 16.67 -22.58 5.54
C HIS A 44 18.17 -22.63 5.24
N LYS A 45 18.60 -22.31 4.01
CA LYS A 45 20.02 -22.24 3.66
C LYS A 45 20.72 -21.14 4.47
N ARG A 46 20.14 -19.94 4.56
CA ARG A 46 20.68 -18.84 5.36
C ARG A 46 20.74 -19.19 6.84
N ARG A 47 19.69 -19.81 7.39
CA ARG A 47 19.69 -20.26 8.78
C ARG A 47 20.84 -21.22 9.07
N ARG A 48 21.02 -22.26 8.25
CA ARG A 48 22.14 -23.21 8.41
C ARG A 48 23.51 -22.54 8.29
N ALA A 49 23.64 -21.57 7.37
CA ALA A 49 24.89 -20.81 7.24
C ALA A 49 25.18 -20.01 8.51
N ARG A 50 24.18 -19.28 9.05
CA ARG A 50 24.32 -18.53 10.31
C ARG A 50 24.62 -19.45 11.50
N GLU A 51 23.95 -20.59 11.60
CA GLU A 51 24.23 -21.61 12.64
C GLU A 51 25.67 -22.12 12.55
N ARG A 52 26.14 -22.44 11.34
CA ARG A 52 27.52 -22.89 11.11
C ARG A 52 28.54 -21.79 11.46
N ASP A 53 28.31 -20.56 11.00
CA ASP A 53 29.22 -19.45 11.21
C ASP A 53 29.27 -19.07 12.70
N ALA A 54 28.14 -19.12 13.41
CA ALA A 54 28.07 -18.91 14.85
C ALA A 54 28.78 -20.02 15.63
N LEU A 55 28.61 -21.30 15.25
CA LEU A 55 29.34 -22.42 15.84
C LEU A 55 30.86 -22.31 15.63
N ALA A 56 31.29 -21.90 14.43
CA ALA A 56 32.71 -21.67 14.13
C ALA A 56 33.29 -20.51 14.96
N ALA A 57 32.51 -19.45 15.17
CA ALA A 57 32.93 -18.30 15.98
C ALA A 57 32.96 -18.58 17.48
N ALA A 58 32.08 -19.46 17.99
CA ALA A 58 31.90 -19.66 19.43
C ALA A 58 33.02 -20.46 20.10
N ARG A 59 33.90 -21.15 19.36
CA ARG A 59 35.12 -21.84 19.87
C ARG A 59 34.91 -22.66 21.17
N GLY A 60 33.76 -23.34 21.30
CA GLY A 60 33.43 -24.16 22.48
C GLY A 60 32.45 -23.52 23.47
N ALA A 61 32.08 -22.26 23.29
CA ALA A 61 30.94 -21.63 23.96
C ALA A 61 29.62 -21.93 23.21
N THR A 62 28.48 -21.78 23.89
CA THR A 62 27.17 -21.87 23.25
C THR A 62 26.93 -20.61 22.39
N PRO A 63 26.76 -20.74 21.07
CA PRO A 63 26.53 -19.58 20.21
C PRO A 63 25.16 -18.96 20.45
N GLU A 64 25.13 -17.64 20.65
CA GLU A 64 23.89 -16.87 20.62
C GLU A 64 23.53 -16.58 19.15
N ILE A 65 22.45 -17.19 18.67
CA ILE A 65 21.97 -17.01 17.30
C ILE A 65 20.82 -16.02 17.32
N ASN A 66 21.06 -14.83 16.76
CA ASN A 66 20.02 -13.83 16.59
C ASN A 66 19.03 -14.30 15.51
N ASP A 67 17.95 -14.95 15.93
CA ASP A 67 17.11 -15.74 15.04
C ASP A 67 15.99 -14.94 14.37
N THR A 68 16.24 -14.50 13.14
CA THR A 68 15.18 -13.92 12.28
C THR A 68 14.31 -14.98 11.60
N TYR A 69 14.57 -16.29 11.79
CA TYR A 69 13.89 -17.37 11.08
C TYR A 69 12.37 -17.33 11.26
N ARG A 70 11.89 -17.07 12.49
CA ARG A 70 10.45 -17.01 12.77
C ARG A 70 9.78 -15.88 11.97
N ALA A 71 10.42 -14.72 11.89
CA ALA A 71 9.93 -13.58 11.11
C ALA A 71 10.03 -13.85 9.59
N GLU A 72 11.13 -14.45 9.11
CA GLU A 72 11.29 -14.81 7.69
C GLU A 72 10.26 -15.86 7.23
N ILE A 73 9.95 -16.84 8.07
CA ILE A 73 8.89 -17.84 7.81
C ILE A 73 7.51 -17.20 7.90
N ALA A 74 7.26 -16.30 8.86
CA ALA A 74 6.01 -15.55 8.93
C ALA A 74 5.78 -14.72 7.67
N GLY A 75 6.81 -14.02 7.17
CA GLY A 75 6.78 -13.29 5.90
C GLY A 75 6.51 -14.21 4.70
N LEU A 76 7.15 -15.38 4.63
CA LEU A 76 6.88 -16.38 3.59
C LEU A 76 5.41 -16.83 3.58
N VAL A 77 4.85 -17.12 4.76
CA VAL A 77 3.45 -17.54 4.90
C VAL A 77 2.50 -16.41 4.52
N PHE A 78 2.79 -15.18 4.95
CA PHE A 78 2.05 -13.98 4.57
C PHE A 78 2.02 -13.81 3.04
N THR A 79 3.18 -13.81 2.40
CA THR A 79 3.28 -13.66 0.94
C THR A 79 2.52 -14.78 0.22
N ARG A 80 2.64 -16.03 0.67
CA ARG A 80 1.87 -17.15 0.09
C ARG A 80 0.37 -16.90 0.15
N ARG A 81 -0.13 -16.46 1.32
CA ARG A 81 -1.56 -16.16 1.53
C ARG A 81 -2.01 -14.97 0.69
N PHE A 82 -1.18 -13.95 0.54
CA PHE A 82 -1.47 -12.78 -0.32
C PHE A 82 -1.72 -13.19 -1.78
N TYR A 83 -1.02 -14.22 -2.26
CA TYR A 83 -1.23 -14.78 -3.61
C TYR A 83 -2.34 -15.84 -3.70
N ASP A 84 -3.06 -16.14 -2.61
CA ASP A 84 -4.30 -16.93 -2.69
C ASP A 84 -5.38 -16.04 -3.33
N LYS A 85 -6.27 -16.63 -4.15
CA LYS A 85 -7.40 -15.89 -4.76
C LYS A 85 -8.55 -15.67 -3.77
N ALA A 86 -8.24 -15.12 -2.59
CA ALA A 86 -9.20 -14.87 -1.51
C ALA A 86 -9.86 -13.48 -1.59
N ALA A 87 -9.43 -12.62 -2.52
CA ALA A 87 -9.91 -11.25 -2.62
C ALA A 87 -11.45 -11.11 -2.78
N PRO A 88 -12.15 -11.94 -3.60
CA PRO A 88 -13.62 -11.89 -3.66
C PRO A 88 -14.30 -12.19 -2.31
N LEU A 89 -13.79 -13.19 -1.59
CA LEU A 89 -14.29 -13.57 -0.26
C LEU A 89 -14.09 -12.44 0.76
N VAL A 90 -12.88 -11.85 0.78
CA VAL A 90 -12.58 -10.72 1.67
C VAL A 90 -13.44 -9.50 1.35
N ARG A 91 -13.66 -9.18 0.06
CA ARG A 91 -14.55 -8.08 -0.34
C ARG A 91 -15.99 -8.31 0.10
N TRP A 92 -16.49 -9.54 -0.07
CA TRP A 92 -17.82 -9.91 0.41
C TRP A 92 -17.94 -9.76 1.93
N ALA A 93 -16.96 -10.25 2.70
CA ALA A 93 -16.98 -10.13 4.16
C ALA A 93 -16.97 -8.65 4.61
N ARG A 94 -16.14 -7.81 3.99
CA ARG A 94 -16.11 -6.36 4.26
C ARG A 94 -17.44 -5.68 3.92
N ALA A 95 -18.04 -6.01 2.78
CA ALA A 95 -19.35 -5.48 2.40
C ALA A 95 -20.45 -5.92 3.37
N THR A 96 -20.37 -7.15 3.88
CA THR A 96 -21.32 -7.69 4.87
C THR A 96 -21.23 -6.93 6.19
N VAL A 97 -20.02 -6.72 6.72
CA VAL A 97 -19.79 -5.89 7.91
C VAL A 97 -20.24 -4.44 7.69
N ALA A 98 -19.98 -3.88 6.51
CA ALA A 98 -20.40 -2.52 6.19
C ALA A 98 -21.94 -2.38 6.11
N ALA A 99 -22.66 -3.42 5.69
CA ALA A 99 -24.11 -3.39 5.54
C ALA A 99 -24.87 -3.60 6.86
N ASP A 100 -24.26 -4.28 7.84
CA ASP A 100 -24.89 -4.60 9.13
C ASP A 100 -24.32 -3.70 10.25
N PRO A 101 -25.10 -2.74 10.78
CA PRO A 101 -24.64 -1.87 11.86
C PRO A 101 -24.22 -2.61 13.13
N ALA A 102 -24.91 -3.68 13.52
CA ALA A 102 -24.58 -4.43 14.72
C ALA A 102 -23.24 -5.16 14.56
N LEU A 103 -23.00 -5.72 13.36
CA LEU A 103 -21.73 -6.37 13.05
C LEU A 103 -20.58 -5.36 12.89
N ARG A 104 -20.87 -4.15 12.38
CA ARG A 104 -19.88 -3.08 12.22
C ARG A 104 -19.31 -2.59 13.54
N GLU A 105 -20.18 -2.37 14.52
CA GLU A 105 -19.79 -1.89 15.86
C GLU A 105 -19.21 -3.00 16.74
N ALA A 106 -19.38 -4.27 16.36
CA ALA A 106 -18.85 -5.40 17.11
C ALA A 106 -17.30 -5.44 17.06
N PRO A 107 -16.62 -5.89 18.13
CA PRO A 107 -15.18 -6.12 18.12
C PRO A 107 -14.76 -7.06 17.00
N LEU A 108 -13.53 -6.89 16.47
CA LEU A 108 -12.99 -7.73 15.39
C LEU A 108 -13.15 -9.24 15.66
N GLY A 109 -12.94 -9.68 16.89
CA GLY A 109 -13.11 -11.09 17.28
C GLY A 109 -14.55 -11.60 17.06
N GLU A 110 -15.55 -10.78 17.34
CA GLU A 110 -16.97 -11.10 17.14
C GLU A 110 -17.36 -11.06 15.67
N GLN A 111 -16.82 -10.10 14.91
CA GLN A 111 -16.96 -10.06 13.45
C GLN A 111 -16.41 -11.34 12.81
N VAL A 112 -15.22 -11.77 13.23
CA VAL A 112 -14.61 -13.02 12.74
C VAL A 112 -15.42 -14.24 13.16
N ALA A 113 -15.95 -14.26 14.39
CA ALA A 113 -16.79 -15.35 14.88
C ALA A 113 -18.10 -15.49 14.09
N TYR A 114 -18.69 -14.37 13.64
CA TYR A 114 -19.84 -14.38 12.74
C TYR A 114 -19.54 -15.16 11.45
N PHE A 115 -18.44 -14.82 10.76
CA PHE A 115 -18.06 -15.54 9.53
C PHE A 115 -17.63 -16.98 9.79
N ALA A 116 -17.02 -17.27 10.95
CA ALA A 116 -16.65 -18.63 11.32
C ALA A 116 -17.87 -19.56 11.43
N ARG A 117 -19.02 -19.06 11.90
CA ARG A 117 -20.28 -19.82 11.96
C ARG A 117 -20.87 -20.13 10.57
N LEU A 118 -20.61 -19.28 9.59
CA LEU A 118 -21.09 -19.47 8.20
C LEU A 118 -20.23 -20.45 7.40
N MET A 119 -19.01 -20.71 7.86
CA MET A 119 -18.04 -21.54 7.15
C MET A 119 -18.10 -23.00 7.64
N PRO A 120 -17.87 -23.99 6.76
CA PRO A 120 -17.79 -25.37 7.18
C PRO A 120 -16.59 -25.56 8.15
N PRO A 121 -16.70 -26.40 9.19
CA PRO A 121 -15.64 -26.64 10.18
C PRO A 121 -14.45 -27.46 9.65
N THR A 122 -14.19 -27.38 8.35
CA THR A 122 -13.12 -28.06 7.64
C THR A 122 -11.84 -27.22 7.62
N LEU A 123 -10.74 -27.80 7.15
CA LEU A 123 -9.48 -27.07 6.94
C LEU A 123 -9.66 -25.91 5.95
N ILE A 124 -10.47 -26.10 4.90
CA ILE A 124 -10.75 -25.07 3.88
C ILE A 124 -11.55 -23.92 4.50
N GLY A 125 -12.59 -24.23 5.28
CA GLY A 125 -13.37 -23.19 5.98
C GLY A 125 -12.53 -22.42 7.00
N ARG A 126 -11.71 -23.10 7.81
CA ARG A 126 -10.76 -22.43 8.73
C ARG A 126 -9.74 -21.55 8.01
N HIS A 127 -9.24 -22.00 6.86
CA HIS A 127 -8.34 -21.20 6.01
C HIS A 127 -9.03 -19.96 5.44
N ALA A 128 -10.28 -20.10 4.97
CA ALA A 128 -11.12 -19.00 4.50
C ALA A 128 -11.37 -17.95 5.61
N VAL A 129 -11.71 -18.39 6.82
CA VAL A 129 -11.86 -17.51 8.00
C VAL A 129 -10.58 -16.75 8.31
N SER A 130 -9.41 -17.39 8.18
CA SER A 130 -8.13 -16.70 8.40
C SER A 130 -7.87 -15.56 7.40
N HIS A 131 -8.33 -15.69 6.16
CA HIS A 131 -8.27 -14.63 5.16
C HIS A 131 -9.24 -13.48 5.47
N ILE A 132 -10.46 -13.81 5.92
CA ILE A 132 -11.44 -12.81 6.37
C ILE A 132 -10.90 -12.03 7.56
N ALA A 133 -10.38 -12.71 8.57
CA ALA A 133 -9.80 -12.07 9.76
C ALA A 133 -8.66 -11.10 9.39
N ALA A 134 -7.74 -11.53 8.52
CA ALA A 134 -6.66 -10.66 8.05
C ALA A 134 -7.18 -9.46 7.23
N GLY A 135 -8.22 -9.67 6.41
CA GLY A 135 -8.82 -8.61 5.61
C GLY A 135 -9.60 -7.58 6.43
N LEU A 136 -10.25 -8.01 7.52
CA LEU A 136 -10.94 -7.13 8.46
C LEU A 136 -9.95 -6.40 9.37
N ASP A 137 -8.94 -7.08 9.93
CA ASP A 137 -7.86 -6.44 10.72
C ASP A 137 -7.13 -5.39 9.89
N TRP A 138 -6.81 -5.68 8.62
CA TRP A 138 -6.18 -4.69 7.75
C TRP A 138 -7.11 -3.52 7.43
N ALA A 139 -8.42 -3.75 7.30
CA ALA A 139 -9.39 -2.68 7.13
C ALA A 139 -9.50 -1.81 8.39
N ASP A 140 -9.58 -2.42 9.57
CA ASP A 140 -9.63 -1.73 10.86
C ASP A 140 -8.37 -0.91 11.11
N ARG A 141 -7.19 -1.50 10.86
CA ARG A 141 -5.92 -0.77 10.89
C ARG A 141 -5.83 0.30 9.82
N ALA A 142 -6.32 0.05 8.61
CA ALA A 142 -6.37 1.06 7.57
C ALA A 142 -7.30 2.20 7.98
N VAL A 143 -8.45 1.92 8.62
CA VAL A 143 -9.34 2.92 9.20
C VAL A 143 -8.62 3.68 10.30
N CYS A 144 -7.98 3.02 11.29
CA CYS A 144 -7.18 3.68 12.31
C CYS A 144 -6.05 4.53 11.72
N LEU A 145 -5.35 4.06 10.69
CA LEU A 145 -4.33 4.81 9.98
C LEU A 145 -4.94 5.96 9.17
N THR A 146 -6.13 5.82 8.60
CA THR A 146 -6.83 6.89 7.87
C THR A 146 -7.56 7.88 8.79
N CYS A 147 -7.94 7.48 10.01
CA CYS A 147 -8.49 8.35 11.05
C CYS A 147 -7.37 9.08 11.79
N GLN A 148 -6.19 8.47 11.92
CA GLN A 148 -4.94 9.18 12.22
C GLN A 148 -4.45 10.05 11.05
N VAL A 149 -5.06 9.87 9.86
CA VAL A 149 -4.85 10.68 8.65
C VAL A 149 -6.16 11.38 8.25
N THR A 150 -6.98 11.81 9.22
CA THR A 150 -7.49 13.19 9.09
C THR A 150 -6.27 14.08 9.25
N ARG A 151 -5.49 14.15 8.17
CA ARG A 151 -4.41 15.08 8.02
C ARG A 151 -5.09 16.42 8.29
N PRO A 152 -4.67 17.21 9.29
CA PRO A 152 -4.97 18.64 9.20
C PRO A 152 -4.57 19.06 7.80
N ALA A 153 -5.35 19.92 7.13
CA ALA A 153 -4.95 20.47 5.83
C ALA A 153 -3.46 20.78 5.93
N ARG A 154 -2.61 19.99 5.23
CA ARG A 154 -1.15 20.13 5.45
C ARG A 154 -0.87 21.59 5.17
N PRO A 155 -0.07 22.28 6.00
CA PRO A 155 0.38 23.59 5.62
C PRO A 155 0.95 23.47 4.21
N VAL A 156 0.39 24.25 3.28
CA VAL A 156 0.86 24.31 1.90
C VAL A 156 2.34 24.60 2.02
N THR A 157 3.19 23.66 1.56
CA THR A 157 4.64 23.92 1.60
C THR A 157 4.89 25.20 0.82
N GLU A 158 5.81 26.05 1.27
CA GLU A 158 6.11 27.31 0.58
C GLU A 158 6.38 27.08 -0.92
N THR A 159 7.04 25.98 -1.27
CA THR A 159 7.24 25.55 -2.67
C THR A 159 5.93 25.26 -3.42
N GLU A 160 4.93 24.65 -2.80
CA GLU A 160 3.62 24.42 -3.43
C GLU A 160 2.85 25.74 -3.63
N ARG A 161 2.95 26.67 -2.67
CA ARG A 161 2.34 28.01 -2.79
C ARG A 161 2.92 28.74 -4.01
N LEU A 162 4.25 28.78 -4.13
CA LEU A 162 4.95 29.41 -5.25
C LEU A 162 4.62 28.73 -6.59
N VAL A 163 4.53 27.40 -6.64
CA VAL A 163 4.15 26.68 -7.87
C VAL A 163 2.71 27.01 -8.30
N ARG A 164 1.77 27.11 -7.35
CA ARG A 164 0.40 27.53 -7.64
C ARG A 164 0.31 28.98 -8.12
N GLN A 165 1.12 29.87 -7.55
CA GLN A 165 1.26 31.26 -7.98
C GLN A 165 1.76 31.35 -9.44
N ILE A 166 2.80 30.59 -9.78
CA ILE A 166 3.33 30.50 -11.16
C ILE A 166 2.26 29.99 -12.14
N LEU A 167 1.48 28.98 -11.74
CA LEU A 167 0.40 28.45 -12.58
C LEU A 167 -0.72 29.46 -12.79
N ALA A 168 -1.10 30.19 -11.73
CA ALA A 168 -2.13 31.23 -11.80
C ALA A 168 -1.69 32.39 -12.71
N ALA A 169 -0.41 32.75 -12.68
CA ALA A 169 0.19 33.74 -13.57
C ALA A 169 0.50 33.22 -15.00
N GLY A 170 0.20 31.95 -15.31
CA GLY A 170 0.47 31.36 -16.62
C GLY A 170 1.95 31.07 -16.91
N LEU A 171 2.86 31.33 -15.97
CA LEU A 171 4.33 31.25 -16.13
C LEU A 171 4.91 29.82 -16.08
N HIS A 172 4.07 28.78 -16.18
CA HIS A 172 4.49 27.39 -16.15
C HIS A 172 5.46 27.01 -17.30
N GLY A 173 5.30 27.62 -18.48
CA GLY A 173 6.24 27.49 -19.60
C GLY A 173 7.63 28.03 -19.25
N THR A 174 7.68 29.22 -18.65
CA THR A 174 8.91 29.88 -18.17
C THR A 174 9.61 29.06 -17.08
N LEU A 175 8.84 28.52 -16.13
CA LEU A 175 9.37 27.61 -15.11
C LEU A 175 10.02 26.37 -15.75
N ASN A 176 9.32 25.71 -16.67
CA ASN A 176 9.84 24.52 -17.33
C ASN A 176 11.06 24.82 -18.23
N ALA A 177 11.13 25.99 -18.86
CA ALA A 177 12.31 26.42 -19.61
C ALA A 177 13.52 26.62 -18.68
N ASN A 178 13.34 27.30 -17.55
CA ASN A 178 14.42 27.54 -16.59
C ASN A 178 14.93 26.26 -15.94
N LEU A 179 14.03 25.29 -15.67
CA LEU A 179 14.42 23.96 -15.19
C LEU A 179 15.24 23.20 -16.22
N ARG A 180 14.85 23.23 -17.50
CA ARG A 180 15.64 22.62 -18.59
C ARG A 180 17.04 23.22 -18.69
N THR A 181 17.17 24.53 -18.58
CA THR A 181 18.48 25.21 -18.55
C THR A 181 19.29 24.82 -17.31
N ALA A 182 18.65 24.66 -16.15
CA ALA A 182 19.32 24.18 -14.93
C ALA A 182 19.81 22.72 -15.08
N TYR A 183 19.02 21.84 -15.69
CA TYR A 183 19.44 20.46 -16.02
C TYR A 183 20.62 20.43 -16.98
N GLY A 184 20.60 21.27 -18.01
CA GLY A 184 21.69 21.38 -18.99
C GLY A 184 23.00 21.84 -18.35
N ARG A 185 22.94 22.89 -17.51
CA ARG A 185 24.11 23.38 -16.77
C ARG A 185 24.69 22.34 -15.83
N GLN A 186 23.85 21.56 -15.16
CA GLN A 186 24.32 20.51 -14.26
C GLN A 186 24.96 19.33 -15.03
N ALA A 187 24.40 18.96 -16.18
CA ALA A 187 24.97 17.92 -17.04
C ALA A 187 26.37 18.30 -17.58
N SER A 188 26.65 19.59 -17.76
CA SER A 188 27.98 20.10 -18.13
C SER A 188 28.97 20.13 -16.97
N LEU A 189 28.50 20.19 -15.72
CA LEU A 189 29.35 20.18 -14.51
C LEU A 189 29.65 18.76 -14.00
N ASP A 190 28.79 17.80 -14.29
CA ASP A 190 28.92 16.39 -13.87
C ASP A 190 29.84 15.54 -14.78
N GLY A 191 30.60 16.18 -15.68
CA GLY A 191 31.61 15.52 -16.52
C GLY A 191 32.69 14.86 -15.66
N GLU A 192 32.82 13.54 -15.79
CA GLU A 192 33.82 12.68 -15.14
C GLU A 192 33.83 12.70 -13.60
N GLY A 193 32.76 12.18 -12.98
CA GLY A 193 32.81 11.71 -11.59
C GLY A 193 31.86 12.38 -10.59
N GLY A 194 30.88 13.16 -11.04
CA GLY A 194 29.90 13.82 -10.18
C GLY A 194 29.04 12.85 -9.35
N ASN A 195 28.92 13.12 -8.05
CA ASN A 195 28.16 12.32 -7.09
C ASN A 195 26.64 12.39 -7.40
N HIS A 196 26.11 11.36 -8.08
CA HIS A 196 24.72 11.27 -8.56
C HIS A 196 23.61 11.48 -7.52
N ARG A 197 23.93 11.54 -6.22
CA ARG A 197 22.97 11.74 -5.12
C ARG A 197 22.48 13.20 -4.98
N GLN A 198 23.15 14.18 -5.56
CA GLN A 198 22.74 15.60 -5.51
C GLN A 198 22.16 16.14 -6.83
N ALA A 199 21.98 15.27 -7.83
CA ALA A 199 21.53 15.70 -9.13
C ALA A 199 20.05 16.10 -9.12
N LEU A 200 19.74 17.26 -9.70
CA LEU A 200 18.38 17.76 -9.87
C LEU A 200 17.54 16.76 -10.67
N PRO A 201 16.33 16.38 -10.21
CA PRO A 201 15.49 15.44 -10.93
C PRO A 201 15.01 16.08 -12.23
N ARG A 202 15.15 15.37 -13.36
CA ARG A 202 14.71 15.81 -14.70
C ARG A 202 13.18 15.75 -14.84
N ARG A 203 12.46 16.45 -13.96
CA ARG A 203 11.00 16.46 -13.88
C ARG A 203 10.46 17.86 -14.14
N LEU A 204 9.52 17.96 -15.07
CA LEU A 204 8.82 19.19 -15.42
C LEU A 204 7.44 19.24 -14.80
N LEU A 205 6.91 20.46 -14.62
CA LEU A 205 5.55 20.68 -14.15
C LEU A 205 4.55 20.42 -15.29
N LEU A 206 3.64 19.48 -15.07
CA LEU A 206 2.67 19.06 -16.10
C LEU A 206 1.36 19.85 -16.10
N GLY A 207 1.09 20.62 -15.04
CA GLY A 207 -0.09 21.48 -14.93
C GLY A 207 -0.65 21.55 -13.51
N ALA A 208 -1.83 22.14 -13.35
CA ALA A 208 -2.44 22.40 -12.04
C ALA A 208 -2.70 21.14 -11.20
N HIS A 209 -3.03 20.02 -11.85
CA HIS A 209 -3.24 18.73 -11.18
C HIS A 209 -1.94 18.12 -10.62
N ASP A 210 -0.78 18.55 -11.14
CA ASP A 210 0.55 18.04 -10.77
C ASP A 210 1.26 18.92 -9.71
N ALA A 211 0.77 20.14 -9.46
CA ALA A 211 1.41 21.15 -8.62
C ALA A 211 1.88 20.63 -7.24
N ALA A 212 1.04 19.87 -6.53
CA ALA A 212 1.34 19.36 -5.20
C ALA A 212 2.35 18.19 -5.22
N ALA A 213 2.31 17.35 -6.26
CA ALA A 213 3.27 16.27 -6.43
C ALA A 213 4.63 16.83 -6.86
N PHE A 214 4.62 17.82 -7.75
CA PHE A 214 5.79 18.53 -8.27
C PHE A 214 6.53 19.27 -7.15
N ALA A 215 5.81 20.08 -6.38
CA ALA A 215 6.39 20.83 -5.27
C ALA A 215 7.04 19.93 -4.21
N ARG A 216 6.45 18.77 -3.93
CA ARG A 216 6.99 17.82 -2.95
C ARG A 216 8.32 17.22 -3.38
N GLU A 217 8.44 16.87 -4.65
CA GLU A 217 9.69 16.33 -5.19
C GLU A 217 10.77 17.42 -5.25
N MET A 218 10.41 18.60 -5.75
CA MET A 218 11.34 19.73 -5.89
C MET A 218 11.78 20.33 -4.56
N ALA A 219 11.00 20.19 -3.48
CA ALA A 219 11.37 20.67 -2.15
C ALA A 219 12.68 20.08 -1.61
N GLY A 220 13.06 18.88 -2.07
CA GLY A 220 14.32 18.22 -1.70
C GLY A 220 15.57 18.81 -2.35
N TYR A 221 15.40 19.72 -3.32
CA TYR A 221 16.51 20.20 -4.15
C TYR A 221 16.67 21.73 -4.06
N PRO A 222 17.74 22.25 -3.44
CA PRO A 222 17.97 23.68 -3.30
C PRO A 222 17.96 24.44 -4.62
N GLN A 223 18.54 23.88 -5.69
CA GLN A 223 18.54 24.53 -7.01
C GLN A 223 17.13 24.62 -7.62
N ALA A 224 16.29 23.59 -7.45
CA ALA A 224 14.90 23.62 -7.91
C ALA A 224 14.12 24.71 -7.18
N ARG A 225 14.28 24.80 -5.85
CA ARG A 225 13.62 25.82 -5.04
C ARG A 225 14.04 27.23 -5.44
N ALA A 226 15.31 27.45 -5.76
CA ALA A 226 15.79 28.74 -6.26
C ALA A 226 15.12 29.11 -7.59
N VAL A 227 15.07 28.19 -8.56
CA VAL A 227 14.39 28.41 -9.85
C VAL A 227 12.90 28.71 -9.66
N ILE A 228 12.21 27.96 -8.79
CA ILE A 228 10.80 28.18 -8.47
C ILE A 228 10.59 29.54 -7.82
N ALA A 229 11.42 29.92 -6.85
CA ALA A 229 11.33 31.22 -6.18
C ALA A 229 11.58 32.39 -7.16
N THR A 230 12.57 32.27 -8.05
CA THR A 230 12.85 33.28 -9.08
C THR A 230 11.67 33.50 -10.01
N VAL A 231 11.05 32.42 -10.51
CA VAL A 231 9.91 32.55 -11.45
C VAL A 231 8.66 33.01 -10.72
N ALA A 232 8.44 32.60 -9.47
CA ALA A 232 7.34 33.12 -8.66
C ALA A 232 7.50 34.61 -8.37
N ALA A 233 8.71 35.10 -8.09
CA ALA A 233 8.97 36.53 -7.93
C ALA A 233 8.75 37.36 -9.21
N MET A 234 8.71 36.73 -10.40
CA MET A 234 8.29 37.40 -11.64
C MET A 234 6.77 37.59 -11.67
N ALA A 235 6.00 36.69 -11.07
CA ALA A 235 4.54 36.80 -10.97
C ALA A 235 4.08 37.92 -10.01
N ASP A 236 4.97 38.43 -9.14
CA ASP A 236 4.69 39.53 -8.21
C ASP A 236 5.05 40.92 -8.79
N ARG A 237 5.58 40.98 -10.01
CA ARG A 237 6.04 42.22 -10.67
C ARG A 237 5.11 42.74 -11.76
N ASP A 238 4.06 41.98 -12.08
CA ASP A 238 2.99 42.32 -13.02
C ASP A 238 1.69 42.56 -12.25
#